data_AF-A0A6H1ZXA0-F1
#
_entry.id   AF-A0A6H1ZXA0-F1
#
_cell.length_a   1.000
_cell.length_b   1.000
_cell.length_c   1.000
_cell.angle_alpha   90.00
_cell.angle_beta   90.00
_cell.angle_gamma   90.00
#
_symmetry.space_group_name_H-M   'P 1'
#
loop_
_entity.id
_entity.type
_entity.pdbx_description
1 polymer ?
#
loop_
_entity_poly.entity_id
_entity_poly.type
_entity_poly.pdbx_seq_one_letter_code
_entity_poly.pdbx_strand_id
1 'polypeptide(L)'
;MYNQVKWFGRRPTVKTAQTPAAQVAISTSTTEILNANDDRASFLLRNTGSVTVYFRLAATATTNDMPLEPGEVYYNDDHTGIVDGIVASGAGEITLIEN
;
A
#
# COMPACT_ATOMS: atom_id res chain seq x y z
N MET A 1 38.09 36.03 18.86
CA MET A 1 38.63 34.71 18.42
C MET A 1 38.16 33.68 19.44
N TYR A 2 37.37 32.64 19.18
CA TYR A 2 36.92 31.99 17.94
C TYR A 2 35.50 31.38 18.16
N ASN A 3 34.80 31.21 17.05
CA ASN A 3 33.41 30.77 16.84
C ASN A 3 32.88 29.63 17.71
N GLN A 4 31.68 29.83 18.27
CA GLN A 4 30.77 28.71 18.55
C GLN A 4 30.01 28.36 17.27
N VAL A 5 30.34 27.21 16.69
CA VAL A 5 29.64 26.68 15.53
C VAL A 5 28.26 26.21 16.01
N LYS A 6 27.22 26.99 15.71
CA LYS A 6 25.82 26.56 15.84
C LYS A 6 25.61 25.42 14.84
N TRP A 7 25.66 24.19 15.34
CA TRP A 7 25.16 23.02 14.62
C TRP A 7 23.64 23.12 14.54
N PHE A 8 23.12 23.88 13.58
CA PHE A 8 21.81 23.59 13.03
C PHE A 8 21.97 22.28 12.25
N GLY A 9 21.99 21.16 12.98
CA GLY A 9 21.75 19.88 12.36
C GLY A 9 20.37 20.00 11.72
N ARG A 10 20.32 20.17 10.39
CA ARG A 10 19.13 19.78 9.63
C ARG A 10 18.78 18.41 10.19
N ARG A 11 17.63 18.32 10.87
CA ARG A 11 16.98 17.01 11.03
C ARG A 11 17.06 16.39 9.63
N PRO A 12 17.60 15.18 9.45
CA PRO A 12 17.41 14.51 8.18
C PRO A 12 15.89 14.42 8.05
N THR A 13 15.31 15.34 7.30
CA THR A 13 13.96 15.17 6.81
C THR A 13 14.15 13.98 5.89
N VAL A 14 13.89 12.79 6.43
CA VAL A 14 13.61 11.64 5.59
C VAL A 14 12.51 12.16 4.70
N LYS A 15 12.86 12.46 3.46
CA LYS A 15 11.91 12.76 2.42
C LYS A 15 11.28 11.42 2.15
N THR A 16 10.37 10.99 3.03
CA THR A 16 9.37 10.00 2.66
C THR A 16 8.65 10.68 1.51
N ALA A 17 9.06 10.37 0.30
CA ALA A 17 8.27 10.66 -0.87
C ALA A 17 7.02 9.81 -0.69
N GLN A 18 6.06 10.31 0.09
CA GLN A 18 4.75 9.70 0.14
C GLN A 18 4.21 9.84 -1.27
N THR A 19 4.19 8.73 -2.00
CA THR A 19 3.45 8.67 -3.24
C THR A 19 2.01 9.04 -2.89
N PRO A 20 1.36 9.95 -3.64
CA PRO A 20 -0.03 10.30 -3.37
C PRO A 20 -0.85 9.02 -3.34
N ALA A 21 -1.74 8.94 -2.36
CA ALA A 21 -2.60 7.77 -2.19
C ALA A 21 -3.39 7.53 -3.49
N ALA A 22 -3.26 6.34 -4.06
CA ALA A 22 -4.00 5.92 -5.24
C ALA A 22 -5.25 5.15 -4.80
N GLN A 23 -6.39 5.47 -5.38
CA GLN A 23 -7.62 4.70 -5.17
C GLN A 23 -7.75 3.66 -6.28
N VAL A 24 -7.93 2.39 -5.90
CA VAL A 24 -8.08 1.26 -6.81
C VAL A 24 -9.46 0.65 -6.60
N ALA A 25 -10.25 0.60 -7.67
CA ALA A 25 -11.54 -0.10 -7.67
C ALA A 25 -11.32 -1.59 -7.87
N ILE A 26 -11.90 -2.42 -7.00
CA ILE A 26 -11.78 -3.88 -7.02
C ILE A 26 -13.12 -4.51 -7.36
N SER A 27 -13.10 -5.52 -8.23
CA SER A 27 -14.29 -6.20 -8.71
C SER A 27 -14.30 -7.68 -8.31
N THR A 28 -15.32 -8.41 -8.77
CA THR A 28 -15.39 -9.87 -8.64
C THR A 28 -14.41 -10.62 -9.54
N SER A 29 -13.64 -9.91 -10.35
CA SER A 29 -12.49 -10.44 -11.08
C SER A 29 -11.20 -9.92 -10.45
N THR A 30 -10.15 -10.73 -10.50
CA THR A 30 -8.82 -10.34 -10.02
C THR A 30 -8.39 -9.03 -10.68
N THR A 31 -7.97 -8.09 -9.83
CA THR A 31 -7.56 -6.74 -10.19
C THR A 31 -6.19 -6.48 -9.59
N GLU A 32 -5.24 -6.02 -10.38
CA GLU A 32 -3.93 -5.58 -9.87
C GLU A 32 -4.12 -4.32 -9.03
N ILE A 33 -3.74 -4.38 -7.75
CA ILE A 33 -3.78 -3.26 -6.81
C ILE A 33 -2.48 -2.48 -6.86
N LEU A 34 -1.36 -3.21 -6.93
CA LEU A 34 -0.02 -2.68 -6.85
C LEU A 34 0.86 -3.43 -7.83
N ASN A 35 1.55 -2.70 -8.70
CA ASN A 35 2.47 -3.29 -9.68
C ASN A 35 3.74 -3.80 -9.00
N ALA A 36 4.60 -4.55 -9.67
CA ALA A 36 5.93 -4.87 -9.14
C ALA A 36 6.86 -3.64 -9.18
N ASN A 37 7.63 -3.44 -8.13
CA ASN A 37 8.63 -2.37 -8.00
C ASN A 37 9.78 -2.83 -7.08
N ASP A 38 10.95 -3.08 -7.67
CA ASP A 38 12.15 -3.53 -6.95
C ASP A 38 12.73 -2.47 -6.00
N ASP A 39 12.42 -1.18 -6.21
CA ASP A 39 12.88 -0.07 -5.39
C ASP A 39 11.88 0.30 -4.27
N ARG A 40 10.78 -0.45 -4.13
CA ARG A 40 9.75 -0.17 -3.11
C ARG A 40 10.32 -0.34 -1.71
N ALA A 41 10.17 0.69 -0.88
CA ALA A 41 10.54 0.63 0.54
C ALA A 41 9.38 0.14 1.40
N SER A 42 8.14 0.50 1.07
CA SER A 42 6.95 -0.06 1.73
C SER A 42 5.66 0.24 0.97
N PHE A 43 4.59 -0.44 1.33
CA PHE A 43 3.24 -0.04 0.94
C PHE A 43 2.22 -0.27 2.06
N LEU A 44 1.09 0.42 1.90
CA LEU A 44 -0.08 0.32 2.74
C LEU A 44 -1.32 0.15 1.85
N LEU A 45 -2.13 -0.85 2.16
CA LEU A 45 -3.45 -1.05 1.57
C LEU A 45 -4.49 -0.76 2.64
N ARG A 46 -5.45 0.11 2.33
CA ARG A 46 -6.59 0.38 3.19
C ARG A 46 -7.87 0.08 2.44
N ASN A 47 -8.71 -0.79 2.99
CA ASN A 47 -10.04 -0.99 2.44
C ASN A 47 -10.93 0.19 2.85
N THR A 48 -11.22 1.07 1.90
CA THR A 48 -12.13 2.22 2.09
C THR A 48 -13.54 1.93 1.60
N GLY A 49 -13.74 0.78 0.93
CA GLY A 49 -15.04 0.31 0.49
C GLY A 49 -15.86 -0.34 1.61
N SER A 50 -17.05 -0.83 1.25
CA SER A 50 -17.99 -1.50 2.16
C SER A 50 -17.99 -3.03 2.05
N VAL A 51 -17.09 -3.61 1.25
CA VAL A 51 -17.01 -5.05 0.98
C VAL A 51 -15.61 -5.54 1.33
N THR A 52 -15.50 -6.74 1.91
CA THR A 52 -14.22 -7.39 2.17
C THR A 52 -13.45 -7.64 0.86
N VAL A 53 -12.22 -7.16 0.81
CA VAL A 53 -11.30 -7.38 -0.31
C VAL A 53 -10.37 -8.53 0.07
N TYR A 54 -10.28 -9.54 -0.78
CA TYR A 54 -9.31 -10.63 -0.65
C TYR A 54 -8.12 -10.31 -1.53
N PHE A 55 -6.91 -10.33 -0.97
CA PHE A 55 -5.70 -9.97 -1.71
C PHE A 55 -4.61 -11.01 -1.55
N ARG A 56 -3.69 -11.02 -2.51
CA ARG A 56 -2.57 -11.95 -2.55
C ARG A 56 -1.32 -11.26 -3.06
N LEU A 57 -0.20 -11.59 -2.43
CA LEU A 57 1.12 -11.11 -2.82
C LEU A 57 1.71 -12.03 -3.89
N ALA A 58 2.26 -11.44 -4.96
CA ALA A 58 2.98 -12.13 -6.05
C ALA A 58 2.18 -13.20 -6.83
N ALA A 59 0.85 -13.20 -6.76
CA ALA A 59 0.01 -14.14 -7.51
C ALA A 59 -1.43 -13.63 -7.60
N THR A 60 -2.18 -14.20 -8.56
CA THR A 60 -3.62 -13.96 -8.76
C THR A 60 -4.42 -14.20 -7.48
N ALA A 61 -5.13 -13.17 -7.02
CA ALA A 61 -5.97 -13.25 -5.84
C ALA A 61 -7.27 -14.03 -6.09
N THR A 62 -7.68 -14.79 -5.07
CA THR A 62 -8.93 -15.56 -4.98
C THR A 62 -9.68 -15.18 -3.69
N THR A 63 -10.95 -15.55 -3.59
CA THR A 63 -11.79 -15.27 -2.41
C THR A 63 -11.43 -16.11 -1.17
N ASN A 64 -10.38 -16.94 -1.24
CA ASN A 64 -9.87 -17.72 -0.11
C ASN A 64 -8.51 -17.19 0.40
N ASP A 65 -7.97 -16.16 -0.23
CA ASP A 65 -6.71 -15.55 0.18
C ASP A 65 -6.91 -14.58 1.36
N MET A 66 -5.95 -13.70 1.61
CA MET A 66 -5.96 -12.85 2.80
C MET A 66 -7.11 -11.85 2.75
N PRO A 67 -8.05 -11.88 3.71
CA PRO A 67 -9.13 -10.91 3.77
C PRO A 67 -8.63 -9.58 4.32
N LEU A 68 -9.17 -8.49 3.79
CA LEU A 68 -9.04 -7.13 4.31
C LEU A 68 -10.45 -6.56 4.47
N GLU A 69 -10.92 -6.49 5.71
CA GLU A 69 -12.29 -6.05 6.01
C GLU A 69 -12.45 -4.53 5.79
N PRO A 70 -13.67 -4.03 5.57
CA PRO A 70 -13.95 -2.60 5.48
C PRO A 70 -13.35 -1.79 6.64
N GLY A 71 -12.51 -0.81 6.31
CA GLY A 71 -11.83 0.04 7.29
C GLY A 71 -10.48 -0.49 7.77
N GLU A 72 -10.14 -1.74 7.50
CA GLU A 72 -8.85 -2.31 7.86
C GLU A 72 -7.71 -1.81 6.98
N VAL A 73 -6.50 -1.97 7.53
CA VAL A 73 -5.25 -1.55 6.90
C VAL A 73 -4.26 -2.70 6.97
N TYR A 74 -3.64 -3.00 5.83
CA TYR A 74 -2.50 -3.88 5.70
C TYR A 74 -1.25 -3.07 5.36
N TYR A 75 -0.14 -3.39 6.00
CA TYR A 75 1.16 -2.75 5.77
C TYR A 75 2.24 -3.81 5.55
N ASN A 76 3.15 -3.55 4.62
CA ASN A 76 4.29 -4.41 4.35
C ASN A 76 5.47 -3.56 3.82
N ASP A 77 6.66 -3.79 4.37
CA ASP A 77 7.93 -3.12 4.07
C ASP A 77 8.98 -4.03 3.40
N ASP A 78 8.65 -5.29 3.16
CA ASP A 78 9.57 -6.29 2.62
C ASP A 78 9.13 -6.84 1.24
N HIS A 79 7.98 -6.43 0.71
CA HIS A 79 7.43 -6.98 -0.54
C HIS A 79 7.50 -6.01 -1.74
N THR A 80 8.25 -6.41 -2.76
CA THR A 80 8.49 -5.65 -4.01
C THR A 80 7.65 -6.14 -5.19
N GLY A 81 6.99 -7.30 -5.08
CA GLY A 81 6.21 -7.89 -6.17
C GLY A 81 4.87 -7.22 -6.42
N ILE A 82 4.09 -7.78 -7.34
CA ILE A 82 2.69 -7.39 -7.56
C ILE A 82 1.83 -7.70 -6.33
N VAL A 83 0.73 -6.98 -6.18
CA VAL A 83 -0.37 -7.34 -5.28
C VAL A 83 -1.66 -7.31 -6.07
N ASP A 84 -2.33 -8.45 -6.10
CA ASP A 84 -3.65 -8.59 -6.72
C ASP A 84 -4.74 -8.60 -5.65
N GLY A 85 -5.94 -8.17 -6.01
CA GLY A 85 -7.13 -8.22 -5.16
C GLY A 85 -8.40 -8.59 -5.90
N ILE A 86 -9.36 -9.11 -5.15
CA ILE A 86 -10.68 -9.53 -5.63
C ILE A 86 -11.71 -9.36 -4.52
N VAL A 87 -12.97 -9.08 -4.87
CA VAL A 87 -14.09 -9.16 -3.92
C VAL A 87 -14.96 -10.38 -4.22
N ALA A 88 -15.57 -10.97 -3.20
CA ALA A 88 -16.47 -12.12 -3.40
C ALA A 88 -17.77 -11.74 -4.14
N SER A 89 -18.24 -10.51 -3.97
CA SER A 89 -19.45 -9.99 -4.62
C SER A 89 -19.48 -8.47 -4.60
N GLY A 90 -20.07 -7.85 -5.63
CA GLY A 90 -20.22 -6.39 -5.70
C GLY A 90 -18.94 -5.69 -6.16
N ALA A 91 -18.63 -4.55 -5.54
CA ALA A 91 -17.42 -3.78 -5.80
C ALA A 91 -16.79 -3.34 -4.47
N GLY A 92 -15.46 -3.27 -4.45
CA GLY A 92 -14.66 -2.78 -3.33
C GLY A 92 -13.77 -1.62 -3.75
N GLU A 93 -13.23 -0.92 -2.77
CA GLU A 93 -12.28 0.17 -3.00
C GLU A 93 -11.11 0.03 -2.03
N ILE A 94 -9.90 0.06 -2.58
CA ILE A 94 -8.65 0.09 -1.84
C ILE A 94 -7.99 1.45 -2.04
N THR A 95 -7.59 2.08 -0.94
CA THR A 95 -6.58 3.15 -0.98
C THR A 95 -5.20 2.53 -0.81
N LEU A 96 -4.35 2.71 -1.80
CA LEU A 96 -2.95 2.29 -1.82
C LEU A 96 -2.04 3.50 -1.53
N ILE A 97 -1.08 3.34 -0.65
CA ILE A 97 0.02 4.29 -0.44
C ILE A 97 1.34 3.52 -0.58
N GLU A 98 2.22 3.95 -1.47
CA GLU A 98 3.54 3.37 -1.71
C GLU A 98 4.65 4.38 -1.32
N ASN A 99 5.73 3.91 -0.70
CA ASN A 99 6.91 4.72 -0.37
C ASN A 99 8.19 4.12 -0.93
#